data_AF-A0A6N4DGT5-F1
#
_entry.id   AF-A0A6N4DGT5-F1
#
_cell.length_a   1.000
_cell.length_b   1.000
_cell.length_c   1.000
_cell.angle_alpha   90.00
_cell.angle_beta   90.00
_cell.angle_gamma   90.00
#
_symmetry.space_group_name_H-M   'P 1'
#
loop_
_entity.id
_entity.type
_entity.pdbx_description
1 polymer ?
#
loop_
_entity_poly.entity_id
_entity_poly.type
_entity_poly.pdbx_seq_one_letter_code
_entity_poly.pdbx_strand_id
1 'polypeptide(L)' 'QQLAVYCESLPIAQKEVVELIYIEGKSQQEVADALEIPLGTVKSRTRLALQKLKELIKTDD' A
#
# COMPACT_ATOMS: atom_id res chain seq x y z
N GLN A 1 14.13 6.93 -1.32
CA GLN A 1 14.43 5.50 -1.59
C GLN A 1 14.10 4.56 -0.41
N GLN A 2 13.93 5.04 0.84
CA GLN A 2 13.59 4.20 2.01
C GLN A 2 12.19 3.56 2.00
N LEU A 3 11.17 4.17 1.38
CA LEU A 3 9.81 3.63 1.34
C LEU A 3 9.70 2.24 0.70
N ALA A 4 10.49 1.98 -0.34
CA ALA A 4 10.49 0.69 -1.04
C ALA A 4 10.94 -0.45 -0.11
N VAL A 5 11.91 -0.20 0.78
CA VAL A 5 12.44 -1.20 1.73
C VAL A 5 11.37 -1.61 2.73
N TYR A 6 10.63 -0.65 3.29
CA TYR A 6 9.56 -0.96 4.24
C TYR A 6 8.38 -1.68 3.61
N CYS A 7 8.11 -1.45 2.32
CA CYS A 7 7.03 -2.12 1.60
C CYS A 7 7.24 -3.64 1.48
N GLU A 8 8.48 -4.13 1.51
CA GLU A 8 8.78 -5.58 1.48
C GLU A 8 8.24 -6.34 2.70
N SER A 9 7.99 -5.65 3.82
CA SER A 9 7.43 -6.25 5.03
C SER A 9 5.89 -6.29 5.07
N LEU A 10 5.25 -5.72 4.05
CA LEU A 10 3.79 -5.70 3.93
C LEU A 10 3.28 -7.04 3.38
N PRO A 11 2.10 -7.50 3.82
CA PRO A 11 1.37 -8.55 3.11
C PRO A 11 1.21 -8.21 1.62
N ILE A 12 1.31 -9.21 0.75
CA ILE A 12 1.31 -9.03 -0.72
C ILE A 12 0.18 -8.09 -1.19
N ALA A 13 -1.06 -8.35 -0.74
CA ALA A 13 -2.22 -7.54 -1.11
C ALA A 13 -2.15 -6.08 -0.64
N GLN A 14 -1.44 -5.80 0.45
CA GLN A 14 -1.23 -4.45 0.98
C GLN A 14 -0.06 -3.75 0.27
N LYS A 15 1.01 -4.49 -0.02
CA LYS A 15 2.15 -4.02 -0.82
C LYS A 15 1.69 -3.57 -2.20
N GLU A 16 0.97 -4.44 -2.92
CA GLU A 16 0.50 -4.20 -4.28
C GLU A 16 -0.28 -2.89 -4.41
N VAL A 17 -1.28 -2.65 -3.53
CA VAL A 17 -2.05 -1.39 -3.59
C VAL A 17 -1.21 -0.16 -3.21
N VAL A 18 -0.20 -0.29 -2.36
CA VAL A 18 0.68 0.83 -1.98
C VAL A 18 1.66 1.15 -3.10
N GLU A 19 2.23 0.15 -3.76
CA GLU A 19 3.14 0.36 -4.90
C GLU A 19 2.41 1.06 -6.04
N LEU A 20 1.24 0.56 -6.42
CA LEU A 20 0.46 1.17 -7.50
C LEU A 20 0.09 2.63 -7.20
N ILE A 21 -0.27 2.96 -5.96
CA ILE A 21 -0.69 4.33 -5.58
C ILE A 21 0.51 5.26 -5.41
N TYR A 22 1.51 4.87 -4.61
CA TYR A 22 2.56 5.77 -4.15
C TYR A 22 3.86 5.69 -4.97
N ILE A 23 4.07 4.59 -5.71
CA ILE A 23 5.23 4.42 -6.58
C ILE A 23 4.83 4.67 -8.03
N GLU A 24 3.74 4.06 -8.49
CA GLU A 24 3.26 4.24 -9.87
C GLU A 24 2.30 5.42 -10.06
N GLY A 25 1.86 6.07 -8.98
CA GLY A 25 1.04 7.28 -9.04
C GLY A 25 -0.41 7.06 -9.48
N LYS A 26 -0.91 5.82 -9.46
CA LYS A 26 -2.30 5.51 -9.83
C LYS A 26 -3.27 6.00 -8.75
N SER A 27 -4.42 6.48 -9.19
CA SER A 27 -5.55 6.74 -8.30
C SER A 27 -6.10 5.44 -7.71
N GLN A 28 -6.79 5.54 -6.57
CA GLN A 28 -7.44 4.37 -5.95
C GLN A 28 -8.49 3.72 -6.87
N GLN A 29 -9.11 4.49 -7.75
CA GLN A 29 -10.07 3.97 -8.72
C GLN A 29 -9.35 3.16 -9.82
N GLU A 30 -8.27 3.71 -10.40
CA GLU A 30 -7.45 2.98 -11.38
C GLU A 30 -6.88 1.68 -10.80
N VAL A 31 -6.52 1.67 -9.52
CA VAL A 31 -6.09 0.43 -8.83
C VAL A 31 -7.24 -0.56 -8.64
N ALA A 32 -8.44 -0.09 -8.28
CA ALA A 32 -9.62 -0.94 -8.15
C ALA A 32 -9.94 -1.62 -9.48
N ASP A 33 -9.90 -0.85 -10.56
CA ASP A 33 -10.17 -1.32 -11.92
C ASP A 33 -9.07 -2.28 -12.41
N ALA A 34 -7.80 -1.94 -12.20
CA ALA A 34 -6.66 -2.76 -12.64
C ALA A 34 -6.55 -4.10 -11.91
N LEU A 35 -6.95 -4.15 -10.63
CA LEU A 35 -6.89 -5.36 -9.81
C LEU A 35 -8.23 -6.13 -9.77
N GLU A 36 -9.26 -5.64 -10.45
CA GLU A 36 -10.62 -6.18 -10.44
C GLU A 36 -11.17 -6.43 -9.01
N ILE A 37 -10.92 -5.48 -8.11
CA ILE A 37 -11.41 -5.52 -6.72
C ILE A 37 -12.23 -4.28 -6.37
N PRO A 38 -13.17 -4.36 -5.39
CA PRO A 38 -13.93 -3.19 -4.98
C PRO A 38 -13.05 -2.04 -4.49
N LEU A 39 -13.41 -0.80 -4.81
CA LEU A 39 -12.73 0.41 -4.30
C LEU A 39 -12.62 0.43 -2.76
N GLY A 40 -13.63 -0.12 -2.06
CA GLY A 40 -13.59 -0.28 -0.61
C GLY A 40 -12.48 -1.23 -0.13
N THR A 41 -12.17 -2.27 -0.91
CA THR A 41 -11.06 -3.20 -0.66
C THR A 41 -9.70 -2.52 -0.90
N VAL A 42 -9.57 -1.69 -1.94
CA VAL A 42 -8.37 -0.87 -2.16
C VAL A 42 -8.13 0.02 -0.94
N LYS A 43 -9.15 0.79 -0.54
CA LYS A 43 -9.07 1.69 0.63
C LYS A 43 -8.70 0.96 1.92
N SER A 44 -9.29 -0.20 2.19
CA SER A 44 -8.99 -0.95 3.41
C SER A 44 -7.57 -1.52 3.41
N ARG A 45 -7.11 -2.07 2.28
CA ARG A 45 -5.73 -2.54 2.11
C ARG A 45 -4.72 -1.40 2.25
N THR A 46 -4.95 -0.26 1.60
CA THR A 46 -4.08 0.93 1.71
C THR A 46 -4.01 1.43 3.15
N ARG A 47 -5.15 1.51 3.86
CA ARG A 47 -5.17 1.94 5.27
C ARG A 47 -4.35 1.01 6.16
N LEU A 48 -4.52 -0.31 6.03
CA LEU A 48 -3.79 -1.30 6.83
C LEU A 48 -2.29 -1.25 6.51
N ALA A 49 -1.94 -1.09 5.24
CA ALA A 49 -0.56 -0.95 4.80
C ALA A 49 0.13 0.27 5.45
N LEU A 50 -0.50 1.45 5.38
CA LEU A 50 0.03 2.68 5.97
C LEU A 50 0.17 2.60 7.49
N GLN A 51 -0.77 1.93 8.18
CA GLN A 51 -0.67 1.70 9.62
C GLN A 51 0.57 0.87 9.95
N LYS A 52 0.80 -0.23 9.21
CA LYS A 52 1.96 -1.11 9.42
C LYS A 52 3.28 -0.40 9.09
N LEU A 53 3.33 0.37 8.01
CA LEU A 53 4.51 1.17 7.67
C LEU A 53 4.84 2.18 8.77
N LYS A 54 3.82 2.84 9.35
CA LYS A 54 4.00 3.78 10.47
C LYS A 54 4.56 3.09 11.72
N GLU A 55 4.13 1.87 12.01
CA GLU A 55 4.66 1.09 13.15
C GLU A 55 6.12 0.68 12.94
N LEU A 56 6.48 0.30 11.71
CA LEU A 56 7.86 -0.08 11.36
C LEU A 56 8.82 1.11 11.45
N ILE A 57 8.43 2.26 10.88
CA ILE A 57 9.25 3.48 10.94
C ILE A 57 9.49 3.90 12.40
N LYS A 58 8.47 3.79 13.26
CA LYS A 58 8.61 4.08 14.69
C LYS A 58 9.53 3.13 15.47
N THR A 59 9.76 1.94 14.94
CA THR A 59 10.60 0.91 15.60
C THR A 59 12.07 1.02 15.16
N ASP A 60 12.32 1.70 14.03
CA ASP A 60 13.66 1.96 13.50
C ASP A 60 14.30 3.27 14.03
N ASP A 61 13.55 4.08 14.79
CA ASP A 61 14.02 5.27 15.54
C ASP A 61 14.41 4.91 16.99
#